data_AF-A0A2G4FHR4-F1
#
_entry.id   AF-A0A2G4FHR4-F1
#
_cell.length_a   1.000
_cell.length_b   1.000
_cell.length_c   1.000
_cell.angle_alpha   90.00
_cell.angle_beta   90.00
_cell.angle_gamma   90.00
#
_symmetry.space_group_name_H-M   'P 1'
#
loop_
_entity.id
_entity.type
_entity.pdbx_description
1 polymer ?
#
loop_
_entity_poly.entity_id
_entity_poly.type
_entity_poly.pdbx_seq_one_letter_code
_entity_poly.pdbx_strand_id
1 'polypeptide(L)'
;MTSGRFIRFITAVCLCTFGGFIAIAPAASAHAIIELNGVAAVAGQSSVWTLEIQHGCITESAGTTQVIAFVGKPWGAIKPGVVSGWKVSAAPLADGGQQITWSIVGKPNPFGTPVYFPMTVKWPNSPGVYGMRVLQVCPGDLTWWETPFTPATASSPSPPITPLPQVSVLAGR
;
A
#
# COMPACT_ATOMS: atom_id res chain seq x y z
N MET A 1 -70.80 20.87 46.09
CA MET A 1 -71.09 21.64 44.85
C MET A 1 -69.87 22.52 44.62
N THR A 2 -69.05 22.40 43.58
CA THR A 2 -69.27 22.08 42.17
C THR A 2 -68.14 21.20 41.60
N SER A 3 -68.54 20.37 40.64
CA SER A 3 -67.74 19.39 39.90
C SER A 3 -67.00 20.04 38.73
N GLY A 4 -65.78 19.58 38.42
CA GLY A 4 -65.04 19.92 37.20
C GLY A 4 -64.26 18.69 36.72
N ARG A 5 -64.51 18.24 35.50
CA ARG A 5 -64.17 16.91 34.96
C ARG A 5 -63.46 17.09 33.61
N PHE A 6 -62.52 16.18 33.31
CA PHE A 6 -61.85 15.91 32.01
C PHE A 6 -60.74 16.92 31.61
N ILE A 7 -59.59 16.55 31.02
CA ILE A 7 -59.31 15.60 29.93
C ILE A 7 -57.92 14.96 30.10
N ARG A 8 -57.79 13.69 29.68
CA ARG A 8 -56.57 12.86 29.64
C ARG A 8 -55.68 13.26 28.45
N PHE A 9 -54.36 13.31 28.64
CA PHE A 9 -53.38 13.10 27.57
C PHE A 9 -52.38 12.02 28.00
N ILE A 10 -52.42 10.89 27.29
CA ILE A 10 -51.45 9.80 27.38
C ILE A 10 -50.39 10.11 26.33
N THR A 11 -49.15 10.39 26.74
CA THR A 11 -48.01 10.43 25.83
C THR A 11 -47.19 9.17 26.04
N ALA A 12 -47.33 8.23 25.10
CA ALA A 12 -46.48 7.06 25.01
C ALA A 12 -45.07 7.49 24.59
N VAL A 13 -44.06 7.20 25.41
CA VAL A 13 -42.66 7.33 25.02
C VAL A 13 -42.18 5.97 24.52
N CYS A 14 -42.10 5.84 23.20
CA CYS A 14 -41.43 4.76 22.50
C CYS A 14 -39.93 5.06 22.55
N LEU A 15 -39.14 4.35 23.37
CA LEU A 15 -37.69 4.50 23.40
C LEU A 15 -37.04 3.31 22.68
N CYS A 16 -36.51 3.62 21.49
CA CYS A 16 -35.91 2.70 20.54
C CYS A 16 -34.66 2.00 21.09
N THR A 17 -34.53 0.72 20.74
CA THR A 17 -33.36 -0.15 20.88
C THR A 17 -32.09 0.45 20.28
N PHE A 18 -31.05 0.66 21.10
CA PHE A 18 -29.69 0.93 20.62
C PHE A 18 -28.99 -0.41 20.30
N GLY A 19 -29.07 -0.82 19.03
CA GLY A 19 -28.19 -1.85 18.48
C GLY A 19 -26.83 -1.23 18.18
N GLY A 20 -25.86 -1.42 19.08
CA GLY A 20 -24.47 -1.02 18.86
C GLY A 20 -23.82 -1.87 17.78
N PHE A 21 -23.75 -1.36 16.55
CA PHE A 21 -22.84 -1.90 15.55
C PHE A 21 -21.42 -1.57 15.97
N ILE A 22 -20.68 -2.57 16.44
CA ILE A 22 -19.22 -2.47 16.55
C ILE A 22 -18.68 -2.41 15.13
N ALA A 23 -18.41 -1.20 14.64
CA ALA A 23 -17.68 -1.00 13.41
C ALA A 23 -16.25 -1.54 13.62
N ILE A 24 -16.00 -2.73 13.09
CA ILE A 24 -14.66 -3.30 13.03
C ILE A 24 -13.92 -2.45 12.00
N ALA A 25 -13.07 -1.53 12.43
CA ALA A 25 -12.20 -0.79 11.51
C ALA A 25 -11.35 -1.82 10.75
N PRO A 26 -11.27 -1.76 9.41
CA PRO A 26 -10.37 -2.64 8.68
C PRO A 26 -8.96 -2.42 9.20
N ALA A 27 -8.26 -3.50 9.56
CA ALA A 27 -6.86 -3.43 9.94
C ALA A 27 -6.10 -2.73 8.80
N ALA A 28 -5.39 -1.64 9.10
CA ALA A 28 -4.47 -1.03 8.16
C ALA A 28 -3.43 -2.08 7.80
N SER A 29 -3.55 -2.63 6.61
CA SER A 29 -2.62 -3.60 6.06
C SER A 29 -1.40 -2.82 5.56
N ALA A 30 -0.20 -3.15 6.04
CA ALA A 30 1.04 -2.43 5.75
C ALA A 30 1.82 -3.12 4.64
N HIS A 31 1.31 -3.10 3.40
CA HIS A 31 1.95 -3.77 2.26
C HIS A 31 2.37 -2.80 1.15
N ALA A 32 3.54 -3.07 0.58
CA ALA A 32 3.86 -2.65 -0.78
C ALA A 32 3.48 -3.79 -1.74
N ILE A 33 2.76 -3.49 -2.81
CA ILE A 33 2.16 -4.49 -3.70
C ILE A 33 2.55 -4.17 -5.15
N ILE A 34 3.05 -5.19 -5.86
CA ILE A 34 3.22 -5.14 -7.32
C ILE A 34 1.92 -5.66 -7.95
N GLU A 35 1.12 -4.75 -8.49
CA GLU A 35 -0.10 -5.08 -9.23
C GLU A 35 0.18 -5.14 -10.73
N LEU A 36 0.00 -6.32 -11.33
CA LEU A 36 0.26 -6.56 -12.75
C LEU A 36 -0.86 -6.09 -13.69
N ASN A 37 -1.93 -5.50 -13.16
CA ASN A 37 -3.05 -4.96 -13.93
C ASN A 37 -3.64 -5.96 -14.95
N GLY A 38 -3.68 -7.25 -14.59
CA GLY A 38 -4.22 -8.32 -15.44
C GLY A 38 -3.29 -8.80 -16.57
N VAL A 39 -2.07 -8.27 -16.68
CA VAL A 39 -1.09 -8.67 -17.70
C VAL A 39 0.06 -9.43 -17.06
N ALA A 40 0.26 -10.70 -17.44
CA ALA A 40 1.35 -11.49 -16.89
C ALA A 40 2.73 -10.85 -17.15
N ALA A 41 3.63 -10.93 -16.17
CA ALA A 41 5.03 -10.59 -16.35
C ALA A 41 5.70 -11.72 -17.14
N VAL A 42 6.19 -11.43 -18.35
CA VAL A 42 6.80 -12.41 -19.25
C VAL A 42 8.21 -11.97 -19.59
N ALA A 43 9.16 -12.90 -19.53
CA ALA A 43 10.57 -12.64 -19.72
C ALA A 43 10.85 -11.89 -21.03
N GLY A 44 11.63 -10.81 -20.93
CA GLY A 44 12.03 -9.95 -22.05
C GLY A 44 10.92 -9.06 -22.64
N GLN A 45 9.65 -9.24 -22.24
CA GLN A 45 8.54 -8.41 -22.69
C GLN A 45 8.38 -7.15 -21.84
N SER A 46 7.68 -6.16 -22.38
CA SER A 46 7.32 -4.96 -21.64
C SER A 46 5.86 -4.98 -21.22
N SER A 47 5.54 -4.50 -20.02
CA SER A 47 4.16 -4.26 -19.61
C SER A 47 4.06 -3.07 -18.65
N VAL A 48 2.83 -2.59 -18.48
CA VAL A 48 2.46 -1.63 -17.44
C VAL A 48 2.06 -2.38 -16.19
N TRP A 49 2.46 -1.88 -15.04
CA TRP A 49 2.11 -2.40 -13.71
C TRP A 49 2.01 -1.23 -12.73
N THR A 50 1.51 -1.48 -11.52
CA THR A 50 1.32 -0.47 -10.49
C THR A 50 2.01 -0.91 -9.21
N LEU A 51 2.78 -0.01 -8.59
CA LEU A 51 3.18 -0.17 -7.19
C LEU A 51 2.12 0.49 -6.31
N GLU A 52 1.34 -0.31 -5.60
CA GLU A 52 0.47 0.17 -4.54
C GLU A 52 1.26 0.19 -3.23
N ILE A 53 1.19 1.30 -2.52
CA ILE A 53 1.73 1.45 -1.17
C ILE A 53 0.58 1.66 -0.22
N GLN A 54 0.34 0.66 0.62
CA GLN A 54 -0.50 0.81 1.79
C GLN A 54 0.31 1.42 2.93
N HIS A 55 -0.37 2.10 3.85
CA HIS A 55 0.29 2.88 4.87
C HIS A 55 0.97 1.99 5.92
N GLY A 56 2.30 2.08 6.05
CA GLY A 56 3.11 1.27 6.96
C GLY A 56 3.69 2.01 8.17
N CYS A 57 3.78 3.33 8.14
CA CYS A 57 4.20 4.13 9.28
C CYS A 57 3.15 4.07 10.40
N ILE A 58 3.55 3.86 11.66
CA ILE A 58 2.60 3.60 12.76
C ILE A 58 2.72 4.56 13.94
N THR A 59 3.81 5.32 14.06
CA THR A 59 4.10 6.08 15.29
C THR A 59 3.24 7.34 15.46
N GLU A 60 2.79 8.00 14.38
CA GLU A 60 2.15 9.31 14.50
C GLU A 60 0.88 9.50 13.66
N SER A 61 0.37 8.45 13.02
CA SER A 61 -0.69 8.58 12.00
C SER A 61 -0.38 9.66 10.95
N ALA A 62 0.90 9.93 10.72
CA ALA A 62 1.35 10.96 9.81
C ALA A 62 1.24 10.46 8.37
N GLY A 63 0.84 11.33 7.45
CA GLY A 63 0.71 10.95 6.05
C GLY A 63 2.06 10.67 5.36
N THR A 64 2.02 9.93 4.26
CA THR A 64 3.21 9.62 3.46
C THR A 64 3.70 10.85 2.70
N THR A 65 5.01 11.12 2.77
CA THR A 65 5.65 12.23 2.06
C THR A 65 6.55 11.77 0.92
N GLN A 66 7.13 10.57 1.03
CA GLN A 66 7.98 10.01 0.00
C GLN A 66 7.88 8.48 -0.05
N VAL A 67 8.04 7.94 -1.25
CA VAL A 67 8.21 6.52 -1.51
C VAL A 67 9.44 6.34 -2.38
N ILE A 68 10.30 5.39 -2.03
CA ILE A 68 11.50 5.05 -2.78
C ILE A 68 11.49 3.56 -3.09
N ALA A 69 11.52 3.22 -4.38
CA ALA A 69 11.66 1.84 -4.84
C ALA A 69 13.09 1.58 -5.33
N PHE A 70 13.62 0.42 -4.97
CA PHE A 70 14.94 -0.05 -5.37
C PHE A 70 14.80 -1.39 -6.08
N VAL A 71 15.35 -1.45 -7.29
CA VAL A 71 15.46 -2.68 -8.06
C VAL A 71 16.90 -2.97 -8.38
N GLY A 72 17.29 -4.24 -8.28
CA GLY A 72 18.63 -4.68 -8.63
C GLY A 72 18.83 -4.81 -10.14
N LYS A 73 20.09 -4.93 -10.56
CA LYS A 73 20.53 -5.14 -11.95
C LYS A 73 19.73 -6.15 -12.78
N PRO A 74 19.21 -7.28 -12.23
CA PRO A 74 18.44 -8.23 -13.03
C PRO A 74 17.12 -7.67 -13.58
N TRP A 75 16.56 -6.63 -12.95
CA TRP A 75 15.42 -5.91 -13.49
C TRP A 75 15.82 -5.21 -14.79
N GLY A 76 14.97 -5.28 -15.81
CA GLY A 76 15.13 -4.41 -16.96
C GLY A 76 14.77 -2.96 -16.62
N ALA A 77 14.87 -2.08 -17.60
CA ALA A 77 14.59 -0.66 -17.41
C ALA A 77 13.15 -0.44 -16.92
N ILE A 78 13.00 0.30 -15.82
CA ILE A 78 11.70 0.77 -15.33
C ILE A 78 11.57 2.25 -15.64
N LYS A 79 10.39 2.62 -16.15
CA LYS A 79 10.00 4.00 -16.41
C LYS A 79 8.80 4.33 -15.53
N PRO A 80 8.93 5.23 -14.54
CA PRO A 80 7.80 5.66 -13.75
C PRO A 80 6.83 6.50 -14.56
N GLY A 81 5.53 6.30 -14.32
CA GLY A 81 4.47 7.17 -14.80
C GLY A 81 4.34 8.42 -13.94
N VAL A 82 3.66 9.42 -14.48
CA VAL A 82 3.33 10.66 -13.75
C VAL A 82 2.15 10.37 -12.83
N VAL A 83 2.25 10.84 -11.58
CA VAL A 83 1.16 10.77 -10.60
C VAL A 83 0.85 12.19 -10.14
N SER A 84 -0.44 12.56 -10.20
CA SER A 84 -0.88 13.90 -9.79
C SER A 84 -0.48 14.18 -8.34
N GLY A 85 0.09 15.37 -8.09
CA GLY A 85 0.56 15.74 -6.76
C GLY A 85 1.88 15.10 -6.33
N TRP A 86 2.55 14.31 -7.17
CA TRP A 86 3.85 13.73 -6.87
C TRP A 86 4.90 14.14 -7.90
N LYS A 87 6.09 14.49 -7.43
CA LYS A 87 7.30 14.58 -8.25
C LYS A 87 7.94 13.21 -8.31
N VAL A 88 8.43 12.83 -9.48
CA VAL A 88 9.15 11.57 -9.67
C VAL A 88 10.53 11.79 -10.25
N SER A 89 11.50 11.02 -9.79
CA SER A 89 12.82 10.88 -10.40
C SER A 89 13.22 9.41 -10.43
N ALA A 90 14.08 9.06 -11.39
CA ALA A 90 14.69 7.75 -11.46
C ALA A 90 16.19 7.91 -11.74
N ALA A 91 17.02 7.19 -11.01
CA ALA A 91 18.47 7.24 -11.10
C ALA A 91 19.05 5.82 -11.12
N PRO A 92 20.14 5.57 -11.86
CA PRO A 92 20.85 4.31 -11.78
C PRO A 92 21.52 4.16 -10.40
N LEU A 93 21.59 2.92 -9.92
CA LEU A 93 22.39 2.55 -8.75
C LEU A 93 23.78 2.08 -9.20
N ALA A 94 24.77 2.19 -8.29
CA ALA A 94 26.16 1.83 -8.58
C ALA A 94 26.35 0.34 -8.93
N ASP A 95 25.47 -0.53 -8.44
CA ASP A 95 25.45 -1.96 -8.71
C ASP A 95 24.77 -2.33 -10.05
N GLY A 96 24.34 -1.32 -10.82
CA GLY A 96 23.62 -1.49 -12.08
C GLY A 96 22.10 -1.65 -11.92
N GLY A 97 21.57 -1.49 -10.70
CA GLY A 97 20.14 -1.36 -10.43
C GLY A 97 19.57 0.02 -10.74
N GLN A 98 18.36 0.27 -10.27
CA GLN A 98 17.66 1.55 -10.41
C GLN A 98 16.96 1.92 -9.11
N GLN A 99 17.05 3.19 -8.74
CA GLN A 99 16.26 3.81 -7.68
C GLN A 99 15.21 4.72 -8.30
N ILE A 100 13.97 4.61 -7.84
CA ILE A 100 12.86 5.46 -8.26
C ILE A 100 12.31 6.14 -7.02
N THR A 101 12.23 7.46 -7.05
CA THR A 101 11.79 8.26 -5.91
C THR A 101 10.56 9.06 -6.28
N TRP A 102 9.47 8.89 -5.54
CA TRP A 102 8.29 9.74 -5.60
C TRP A 102 8.20 10.59 -4.34
N SER A 103 8.10 11.91 -4.50
CA SER A 103 7.93 12.87 -3.41
C SER A 103 6.64 13.66 -3.59
N ILE A 104 5.80 13.69 -2.56
CA ILE A 104 4.54 14.45 -2.59
C ILE A 104 4.83 15.95 -2.74
N VAL A 105 3.97 16.66 -3.48
CA VAL A 105 3.97 18.10 -3.61
C VAL A 105 2.78 18.65 -2.81
N GLY A 106 3.08 19.40 -1.76
CA GLY A 106 2.06 19.97 -0.88
C GLY A 106 1.84 19.09 0.35
N LYS A 107 0.58 18.78 0.66
CA LYS A 107 0.23 18.05 1.88
C LYS A 107 0.57 16.56 1.74
N PRO A 108 1.02 15.90 2.83
CA PRO A 108 1.24 14.45 2.84
C PRO A 108 0.01 13.66 2.37
N ASN A 109 0.24 12.53 1.69
CA ASN A 109 -0.83 11.60 1.40
C ASN A 109 -1.41 11.05 2.71
N PRO A 110 -2.72 11.16 2.98
CA PRO A 110 -3.28 10.87 4.30
C PRO A 110 -2.95 9.46 4.82
N PHE A 111 -2.84 9.35 6.14
CA PHE A 111 -2.72 8.07 6.82
C PHE A 111 -3.89 7.15 6.46
N GLY A 112 -3.60 5.86 6.25
CA GLY A 112 -4.60 4.86 5.89
C GLY A 112 -5.11 4.94 4.45
N THR A 113 -4.69 5.93 3.65
CA THR A 113 -5.04 6.04 2.23
C THR A 113 -3.93 5.43 1.37
N PRO A 114 -4.20 4.38 0.59
CA PRO A 114 -3.21 3.83 -0.34
C PRO A 114 -2.82 4.84 -1.42
N VAL A 115 -1.58 4.75 -1.89
CA VAL A 115 -1.10 5.49 -3.06
C VAL A 115 -0.62 4.54 -4.14
N TYR A 116 -0.86 4.90 -5.40
CA TYR A 116 -0.63 4.07 -6.57
C TYR A 116 0.37 4.73 -7.52
N PHE A 117 1.45 4.04 -7.85
CA PHE A 117 2.49 4.51 -8.76
C PHE A 117 2.54 3.62 -10.01
N PRO A 118 1.93 4.04 -11.14
CA PRO A 118 2.01 3.30 -12.38
C PRO A 118 3.44 3.34 -12.94
N MET A 119 3.87 2.23 -13.51
CA MET A 119 5.20 2.05 -14.09
C MET A 119 5.11 1.22 -15.37
N THR A 120 6.02 1.48 -16.30
CA THR A 120 6.29 0.57 -17.42
C THR A 120 7.64 -0.09 -17.17
N VAL A 121 7.70 -1.41 -17.29
CA VAL A 121 8.94 -2.18 -17.12
C VAL A 121 9.20 -3.00 -18.37
N LYS A 122 10.47 -3.14 -18.74
CA LYS A 122 10.93 -4.29 -19.53
C LYS A 122 11.30 -5.38 -18.55
N TRP A 123 10.57 -6.49 -18.55
CA TRP A 123 10.84 -7.59 -17.63
C TRP A 123 12.22 -8.21 -17.91
N PRO A 124 12.88 -8.76 -16.87
CA PRO A 124 14.12 -9.54 -17.02
C PRO A 124 14.04 -10.56 -18.15
N ASN A 125 15.15 -10.83 -18.83
CA ASN A 125 15.17 -11.83 -19.92
C ASN A 125 15.12 -13.28 -19.42
N SER A 126 15.28 -13.50 -18.11
CA SER A 126 15.20 -14.82 -17.50
C SER A 126 13.92 -14.94 -16.68
N PRO A 127 13.23 -16.10 -16.72
CA PRO A 127 12.12 -16.34 -15.80
C PRO A 127 12.63 -16.49 -14.36
N GLY A 128 11.78 -16.17 -13.40
CA GLY A 128 12.13 -16.25 -11.98
C GLY A 128 11.27 -15.36 -11.09
N VAL A 129 11.60 -15.33 -9.79
CA VAL A 129 10.98 -14.42 -8.82
C VAL A 129 11.91 -13.23 -8.60
N TYR A 130 11.37 -12.03 -8.80
CA TYR A 130 12.11 -10.78 -8.69
C TYR A 130 11.50 -9.93 -7.58
N GLY A 131 12.34 -9.48 -6.65
CA GLY A 131 11.94 -8.61 -5.55
C GLY A 131 12.28 -7.14 -5.80
N MET A 132 11.49 -6.26 -5.19
CA MET A 132 11.72 -4.80 -5.16
C MET A 132 11.75 -4.34 -3.71
N ARG A 133 12.85 -3.74 -3.25
CA ARG A 133 12.86 -3.12 -1.91
C ARG A 133 12.14 -1.79 -1.99
N VAL A 134 11.34 -1.48 -0.98
CA VAL A 134 10.62 -0.21 -0.93
C VAL A 134 10.84 0.45 0.43
N LEU A 135 11.06 1.76 0.44
CA LEU A 135 11.03 2.62 1.61
C LEU A 135 9.86 3.59 1.52
N GLN A 136 9.02 3.64 2.54
CA GLN A 136 8.07 4.72 2.76
C GLN A 136 8.61 5.66 3.82
N VAL A 137 8.46 6.95 3.56
CA VAL A 137 8.82 8.02 4.47
C VAL A 137 7.56 8.75 4.91
N CYS A 138 7.40 8.86 6.22
CA CYS A 138 6.42 9.71 6.86
C CYS A 138 7.16 10.70 7.78
N PRO A 139 6.53 11.82 8.17
CA PRO A 139 7.07 12.66 9.22
C PRO A 139 7.36 11.82 10.49
N GLY A 140 8.62 11.81 10.93
CA GLY A 140 9.03 11.10 12.15
C GLY A 140 9.15 9.57 12.06
N ASP A 141 8.81 8.96 10.92
CA ASP A 141 8.77 7.48 10.78
C ASP A 141 9.22 7.00 9.39
N LEU A 142 9.80 5.80 9.36
CA LEU A 142 10.29 5.13 8.16
C LEU A 142 9.84 3.68 8.15
N THR A 143 9.40 3.19 7.00
CA THR A 143 9.00 1.79 6.85
C THR A 143 9.65 1.14 5.64
N TRP A 144 10.36 0.04 5.88
CA TRP A 144 10.98 -0.77 4.83
C TRP A 144 10.15 -2.03 4.54
N TRP A 145 9.91 -2.27 3.25
CA TRP A 145 9.46 -3.56 2.71
C TRP A 145 10.62 -4.23 1.99
N GLU A 146 11.32 -5.10 2.70
CA GLU A 146 12.58 -5.66 2.21
C GLU A 146 12.84 -7.11 2.57
N THR A 147 12.04 -7.68 3.48
CA THR A 147 12.20 -9.08 3.91
C THR A 147 11.19 -9.96 3.18
N PRO A 148 11.61 -10.96 2.39
CA PRO A 148 10.70 -11.90 1.76
C PRO A 148 9.80 -12.58 2.80
N PHE A 149 8.55 -12.87 2.42
CA PHE A 149 7.67 -13.67 3.26
C PHE A 149 8.24 -15.08 3.44
N THR A 150 8.31 -15.53 4.70
CA THR A 150 8.59 -16.92 5.05
C THR A 150 7.60 -17.37 6.12
N PRO A 151 7.01 -18.57 5.99
CA PRO A 151 6.19 -19.13 7.06
C PRO A 151 7.00 -19.27 8.35
N ALA A 152 6.35 -19.02 9.50
CA ALA A 152 6.95 -19.32 10.79
C ALA A 152 7.25 -20.83 10.90
N THR A 153 8.38 -21.17 11.51
CA THR A 153 8.73 -22.54 11.89
C THR A 153 8.84 -22.61 13.42
N ALA A 154 9.00 -23.81 13.97
CA ALA A 154 9.24 -23.98 15.41
C ALA A 154 10.49 -23.23 15.90
N SER A 155 11.43 -22.92 15.00
CA SER A 155 12.71 -22.28 15.33
C SER A 155 12.86 -20.86 14.77
N SER A 156 11.86 -20.32 14.07
CA SER A 156 11.92 -18.99 13.48
C SER A 156 10.53 -18.37 13.37
N PRO A 157 10.29 -17.14 13.85
CA PRO A 157 9.05 -16.45 13.56
C PRO A 157 8.92 -16.14 12.06
N SER A 158 7.70 -15.83 11.62
CA SER A 158 7.49 -15.19 10.31
C SER A 158 8.14 -13.80 10.31
N PRO A 159 8.51 -13.26 9.14
CA PRO A 159 9.08 -11.93 9.03
C PRO A 159 8.05 -10.86 9.42
N PRO A 160 8.50 -9.60 9.60
CA PRO A 160 7.60 -8.48 9.87
C PRO A 160 6.45 -8.39 8.85
N ILE A 161 5.38 -7.70 9.24
CA ILE A 161 4.17 -7.48 8.42
C ILE A 161 4.41 -6.60 7.16
N THR A 162 5.67 -6.26 6.87
CA THR A 162 6.12 -5.48 5.72
C THR A 162 6.91 -6.35 4.74
N PRO A 163 6.27 -7.37 4.12
CA PRO A 163 6.98 -8.29 3.24
C PRO A 163 7.51 -7.57 1.99
N LEU A 164 8.65 -8.04 1.49
CA LEU A 164 9.23 -7.62 0.21
C LEU A 164 8.22 -7.88 -0.93
N PRO A 165 7.82 -6.87 -1.72
CA PRO A 165 7.02 -7.11 -2.90
C PRO A 165 7.82 -7.90 -3.94
N GLN A 166 7.19 -8.96 -4.46
CA GLN A 166 7.79 -9.88 -5.42
C GLN A 166 6.86 -10.10 -6.61
N VAL A 167 7.47 -10.38 -7.76
CA VAL A 167 6.77 -10.73 -9.01
C VAL A 167 7.38 -11.98 -9.63
N SER A 168 6.51 -12.88 -10.10
CA SER A 168 6.93 -14.03 -10.90
C SER A 168 6.96 -13.66 -12.38
N VAL A 169 8.15 -13.64 -12.96
CA VAL A 169 8.36 -13.46 -14.40
C VAL A 169 8.34 -14.84 -15.05
N LEU A 170 7.38 -15.05 -15.93
CA LEU A 170 7.16 -16.30 -16.65
C LEU A 170 8.12 -16.42 -17.84
N ALA A 171 8.37 -17.65 -18.30
CA ALA A 171 9.12 -17.87 -19.52
C ALA A 171 8.41 -17.24 -20.74
N GLY A 172 9.20 -16.69 -21.67
CA GLY A 172 8.70 -16.29 -22.98
C GLY A 172 8.23 -17.51 -23.76
N ARG A 173 7.20 -17.32 -24.60
CA ARG A 173 6.79 -18.32 -25.60
C ARG A 173 7.67 -18.23 -26.83
#